data_AF-A0A1J3H4F4-F1
#
_entry.id   AF-A0A1J3H4F4-F1
#
_cell.length_a   1.000
_cell.length_b   1.000
_cell.length_c   1.000
_cell.angle_alpha   90.00
_cell.angle_beta   90.00
_cell.angle_gamma   90.00
#
_symmetry.space_group_name_H-M   'P 1'
#
loop_
_entity.id
_entity.type
_entity.pdbx_description
1 polymer ?
#
loop_
_entity_poly.entity_id
_entity_poly.type
_entity_poly.pdbx_seq_one_letter_code
_entity_poly.pdbx_strand_id
1 'polypeptide(L)'
;MLSMIDDGIVGIPVLAHKLMQIQGMMISRCLPEIERKINEKMENSVLELSKLPTLMDSAGEALMALMDIIVSAKESLLRILVQGDFSEYSEDQVMHCTARLAEMLSEFSDNLQGQPLKATTTEFLMDEIKILDECKCVGLPNFIPRSAFLAILSQHVDGIHTKPVEFIKKIWDYIEVVLSSVIIKQSENFPQIQSSIKRAARNLMSKMKEQSVNRVTEIVEMEKLTDYTCNPDYMKSWTEKTALQQKFITAVLEDLKKPEYFSLDGFGNVEISHLRIYHAHLLQQAFDMKMRITSYWKIVLQRIVDNLALYLQFSVKNLVNSQFQKEIVAEMVDPKAGGGIQRMLEESPSVASKREKLKNSIKLLKESKDVVATIVDQNSAYGDR
;
A
#
# COMPACT_ATOMS: atom_id res chain seq x y z
N MET A 1 62.52 61.05 -37.53
CA MET A 1 61.13 60.55 -37.67
C MET A 1 60.36 60.47 -36.35
N LEU A 2 61.01 60.40 -35.17
CA LEU A 2 60.31 60.44 -33.87
C LEU A 2 59.99 61.85 -33.34
N SER A 3 60.54 62.91 -33.93
CA SER A 3 60.38 64.31 -33.51
C SER A 3 59.12 65.00 -34.04
N MET A 4 58.12 64.23 -34.51
CA MET A 4 56.86 64.75 -35.05
C MET A 4 55.63 64.17 -34.34
N ILE A 5 55.81 63.45 -33.23
CA ILE A 5 54.70 62.94 -32.44
C ILE A 5 54.42 63.98 -31.36
N ASP A 6 53.18 64.48 -31.33
CA ASP A 6 52.69 65.49 -30.39
C ASP A 6 52.92 65.05 -28.94
N ASP A 7 53.58 65.90 -28.15
CA ASP A 7 53.91 65.68 -26.73
C ASP A 7 52.66 65.41 -25.87
N GLY A 8 51.46 65.78 -26.34
CA GLY A 8 50.19 65.42 -25.71
C GLY A 8 49.78 63.94 -25.84
N ILE A 9 50.50 63.15 -26.66
CA ILE A 9 50.13 61.77 -27.02
C ILE A 9 51.17 60.74 -26.53
N VAL A 10 52.34 61.19 -26.06
CA VAL A 10 53.48 60.33 -25.73
C VAL A 10 53.92 60.48 -24.27
N GLY A 11 54.18 59.36 -23.59
CA GLY A 11 54.71 59.35 -22.23
C GLY A 11 53.94 58.43 -21.28
N ILE A 12 54.60 58.04 -20.18
CA ILE A 12 54.03 57.18 -19.14
C ILE A 12 52.71 57.74 -18.56
N PRO A 13 52.56 59.07 -18.32
CA PRO A 13 51.30 59.62 -17.81
C PRO A 13 50.12 59.48 -18.79
N VAL A 14 50.36 59.68 -20.10
CA VAL A 14 49.34 59.55 -21.15
C VAL A 14 48.89 58.10 -21.30
N LEU A 15 49.84 57.15 -21.23
CA LEU A 15 49.54 55.72 -21.21
C LEU A 15 48.71 55.32 -19.98
N ALA A 16 49.08 55.79 -18.80
CA ALA A 16 48.33 55.53 -17.56
C ALA A 16 46.90 56.09 -17.64
N HIS A 17 46.72 57.28 -18.21
CA HIS A 17 45.40 57.88 -18.41
C HIS A 17 44.54 57.09 -19.40
N LYS A 18 45.11 56.66 -20.54
CA LYS A 18 44.40 55.80 -21.52
C LYS A 18 44.02 54.45 -20.93
N LEU A 19 44.90 53.82 -20.15
CA LEU A 19 44.59 52.57 -19.44
C LEU A 19 43.45 52.75 -18.45
N MET A 20 43.43 53.85 -17.69
CA MET A 20 42.34 54.19 -16.77
C MET A 20 41.00 54.37 -17.52
N GLN A 21 40.98 55.09 -18.64
CA GLN A 21 39.78 55.26 -19.46
C GLN A 21 39.27 53.94 -20.04
N ILE A 22 40.17 53.10 -20.57
CA ILE A 22 39.82 51.79 -21.11
C ILE A 22 39.25 50.90 -19.99
N GLN A 23 39.89 50.87 -18.82
CA GLN A 23 39.39 50.10 -17.67
C GLN A 23 38.03 50.61 -17.19
N GLY A 24 37.82 51.93 -17.10
CA GLY A 24 36.53 52.52 -16.73
C GLY A 24 35.41 52.15 -17.71
N MET A 25 35.69 52.20 -19.02
CA MET A 25 34.74 51.80 -20.06
C MET A 25 34.43 50.30 -20.04
N MET A 26 35.42 49.46 -19.76
CA MET A 26 35.22 48.02 -19.61
C MET A 26 34.37 47.70 -18.37
N ILE A 27 34.64 48.36 -17.25
CA ILE A 27 33.86 48.21 -16.01
C ILE A 27 32.40 48.63 -16.26
N SER A 28 32.16 49.81 -16.85
CA SER A 28 30.80 50.31 -17.09
C SER A 28 29.99 49.41 -18.01
N ARG A 29 30.60 48.79 -19.01
CA ARG A 29 29.95 47.78 -19.88
C ARG A 29 29.56 46.51 -19.15
N CYS A 30 30.30 46.12 -18.10
CA CYS A 30 30.02 44.91 -17.33
C CYS A 30 29.00 45.13 -16.20
N LEU A 31 28.81 46.37 -15.71
CA LEU A 31 27.93 46.67 -14.58
C LEU A 31 26.47 46.21 -14.77
N PRO A 32 25.79 46.45 -15.91
CA PRO A 32 24.39 46.02 -16.10
C PRO A 32 24.21 44.51 -16.01
N GLU A 33 25.17 43.75 -16.54
CA GLU A 33 25.13 42.29 -16.50
C GLU A 33 25.43 41.76 -15.08
N ILE A 34 26.30 42.44 -14.34
CA ILE A 34 26.55 42.15 -12.92
C ILE A 34 25.27 42.40 -12.11
N GLU A 35 24.60 43.54 -12.32
CA GLU A 35 23.34 43.87 -11.64
C GLU A 35 22.25 42.84 -11.94
N ARG A 36 22.09 42.45 -13.23
CA ARG A 36 21.16 41.41 -13.65
C ARG A 36 21.41 40.09 -12.92
N LYS A 37 22.67 39.64 -12.86
CA LYS A 37 23.05 38.40 -12.15
C LYS A 37 22.84 38.49 -10.64
N ILE A 38 23.08 39.66 -10.03
CA ILE A 38 22.80 39.89 -8.61
C ILE A 38 21.30 39.76 -8.34
N ASN A 39 20.45 40.41 -9.14
CA ASN A 39 18.99 40.35 -9.00
C ASN A 39 18.48 38.91 -9.18
N GLU A 40 18.91 38.22 -10.24
CA GLU A 40 18.54 36.82 -10.52
C GLU A 40 18.94 35.89 -9.36
N LYS A 41 20.17 36.01 -8.86
CA LYS A 41 20.64 35.19 -7.73
C LYS A 41 19.92 35.54 -6.42
N MET A 42 19.54 36.81 -6.24
CA MET A 42 18.79 37.27 -5.07
C MET A 42 17.37 36.73 -5.08
N GLU A 43 16.65 36.81 -6.21
CA GLU A 43 15.31 36.23 -6.38
C GLU A 43 15.32 34.72 -6.13
N ASN A 44 16.29 34.00 -6.70
CA ASN A 44 16.46 32.57 -6.46
C ASN A 44 16.73 32.27 -4.98
N SER A 45 17.59 33.03 -4.32
CA SER A 45 17.90 32.83 -2.89
C SER A 45 16.69 33.11 -1.99
N VAL A 46 15.85 34.11 -2.34
CA VAL A 46 14.61 34.42 -1.63
C VAL A 46 13.57 33.32 -1.84
N LEU A 47 13.43 32.80 -3.06
CA LEU A 47 12.54 31.68 -3.39
C LEU A 47 12.96 30.38 -2.68
N GLU A 48 14.26 30.10 -2.57
CA GLU A 48 14.75 28.97 -1.79
C GLU A 48 14.50 29.17 -0.29
N LEU A 49 14.71 30.39 0.22
CA LEU A 49 14.44 30.71 1.62
C LEU A 49 12.96 30.58 1.98
N SER A 50 12.04 30.95 1.07
CA SER A 50 10.59 30.81 1.27
C SER A 50 10.12 29.36 1.21
N LYS A 51 10.89 28.46 0.59
CA LYS A 51 10.63 27.01 0.60
C LYS A 51 11.13 26.34 1.88
N LEU A 52 11.99 27.00 2.66
CA LEU A 52 12.44 26.42 3.92
C LEU A 52 11.32 26.46 4.97
N PRO A 53 11.19 25.40 5.81
CA PRO A 53 10.13 25.31 6.81
C PRO A 53 10.18 26.47 7.79
N THR A 54 9.05 27.12 8.10
CA THR A 54 9.06 28.21 9.10
C THR A 54 9.39 27.63 10.48
N LEU A 55 10.27 28.30 11.24
CA LEU A 55 10.46 27.98 12.65
C LEU A 55 9.12 28.21 13.36
N MET A 56 8.68 27.24 14.17
CA MET A 56 7.47 27.42 14.98
C MET A 56 7.85 28.19 16.23
N ASP A 57 7.21 29.34 16.47
CA ASP A 57 7.53 30.23 17.58
C ASP A 57 6.85 29.78 18.89
N SER A 58 5.86 28.90 18.80
CA SER A 58 5.15 28.36 19.96
C SER A 58 4.69 26.90 19.80
N ALA A 59 4.45 26.24 20.93
CA ALA A 59 3.86 24.90 20.97
C ALA A 59 2.45 24.84 20.33
N GLY A 60 1.70 25.96 20.36
CA GLY A 60 0.39 26.05 19.70
C GLY A 60 0.50 26.01 18.18
N GLU A 61 1.45 26.74 17.61
CA GLU A 61 1.74 26.72 16.17
C GLU A 61 2.24 25.34 15.71
N ALA A 62 3.13 24.72 16.50
CA ALA A 62 3.59 23.36 16.23
C ALA A 62 2.44 22.34 16.19
N LEU A 63 1.47 22.46 17.11
CA LEU A 63 0.29 21.60 17.11
C LEU A 63 -0.61 21.83 15.89
N MET A 64 -0.82 23.09 15.48
CA MET A 64 -1.60 23.40 14.28
C MET A 64 -0.93 22.83 13.03
N ALA A 65 0.38 23.04 12.87
CA ALA A 65 1.13 22.49 11.75
C ALA A 65 1.08 20.95 11.73
N LEU A 66 1.18 20.30 12.89
CA LEU A 66 1.00 18.85 12.98
C LEU A 66 -0.39 18.42 12.53
N MET A 67 -1.44 19.12 12.97
CA MET A 67 -2.81 18.82 12.57
C MET A 67 -3.01 19.00 11.08
N ASP A 68 -2.45 20.05 10.47
CA ASP A 68 -2.53 20.30 9.03
C ASP A 68 -1.86 19.16 8.24
N ILE A 69 -0.70 18.67 8.70
CA ILE A 69 -0.01 17.50 8.11
C ILE A 69 -0.90 16.25 8.22
N ILE A 70 -1.49 16.00 9.40
CA ILE A 70 -2.33 14.83 9.64
C ILE A 70 -3.59 14.87 8.76
N VAL A 71 -4.24 16.03 8.66
CA VAL A 71 -5.43 16.23 7.82
C VAL A 71 -5.06 16.00 6.35
N SER A 72 -3.98 16.60 5.87
CA SER A 72 -3.51 16.44 4.49
C SER A 72 -3.15 14.99 4.17
N ALA A 73 -2.45 14.30 5.08
CA ALA A 73 -2.13 12.88 4.94
C ALA A 73 -3.39 12.00 4.96
N LYS A 74 -4.34 12.29 5.85
CA LYS A 74 -5.62 11.57 5.93
C LYS A 74 -6.44 11.73 4.64
N GLU A 75 -6.53 12.94 4.09
CA GLU A 75 -7.22 13.19 2.82
C GLU A 75 -6.53 12.45 1.66
N SER A 76 -5.20 12.50 1.61
CA SER A 76 -4.41 11.76 0.62
C SER A 76 -4.67 10.25 0.70
N LEU A 77 -4.61 9.67 1.90
CA LEU A 77 -4.89 8.25 2.14
C LEU A 77 -6.34 7.88 1.78
N LEU A 78 -7.31 8.73 2.12
CA LEU A 78 -8.72 8.49 1.79
C LEU A 78 -8.94 8.45 0.28
N ARG A 79 -8.32 9.40 -0.44
CA ARG A 79 -8.41 9.47 -1.91
C ARG A 79 -7.84 8.20 -2.56
N ILE A 80 -6.62 7.80 -2.21
CA ILE A 80 -5.94 6.68 -2.87
C ILE A 80 -6.45 5.30 -2.42
N LEU A 81 -6.70 5.09 -1.12
CA LEU A 81 -7.06 3.76 -0.56
C LEU A 81 -8.56 3.46 -0.62
N VAL A 82 -9.42 4.50 -0.61
CA VAL A 82 -10.87 4.32 -0.49
C VAL A 82 -11.61 4.82 -1.72
N GLN A 83 -11.29 6.03 -2.21
CA GLN A 83 -12.03 6.65 -3.32
C GLN A 83 -11.50 6.26 -4.69
N GLY A 84 -10.25 5.80 -4.78
CA GLY A 84 -9.57 5.49 -6.04
C GLY A 84 -9.12 6.73 -6.82
N ASP A 85 -9.07 7.90 -6.19
CA ASP A 85 -8.47 9.10 -6.77
C ASP A 85 -6.95 9.08 -6.50
N PHE A 86 -6.19 8.80 -7.54
CA PHE A 86 -4.72 8.78 -7.54
C PHE A 86 -4.10 9.98 -8.27
N SER A 87 -4.87 11.06 -8.48
CA SER A 87 -4.40 12.28 -9.16
C SER A 87 -3.11 12.86 -8.57
N GLU A 88 -2.92 12.72 -7.26
CA GLU A 88 -1.73 13.18 -6.53
C GLU A 88 -0.46 12.32 -6.80
N TYR A 89 -0.65 11.13 -7.37
CA TYR A 89 0.37 10.11 -7.61
C TYR A 89 0.21 9.46 -9.00
N SER A 90 -0.06 10.26 -10.04
CA SER A 90 -0.36 9.75 -11.39
C SER A 90 0.72 8.80 -11.93
N GLU A 91 1.99 9.14 -11.71
CA GLU A 91 3.15 8.39 -12.21
C GLU A 91 3.56 7.20 -11.33
N ASP A 92 3.06 7.11 -10.09
CA ASP A 92 3.43 6.06 -9.15
C ASP A 92 2.36 4.96 -9.12
N GLN A 93 2.59 3.90 -9.91
CA GLN A 93 1.69 2.76 -10.00
C GLN A 93 1.49 2.00 -8.67
N VAL A 94 2.41 2.14 -7.71
CA VAL A 94 2.28 1.53 -6.38
C VAL A 94 1.18 2.24 -5.59
N MET A 95 0.92 3.51 -5.89
CA MET A 95 -0.09 4.34 -5.20
C MET A 95 -1.50 4.21 -5.78
N HIS A 96 -1.68 3.43 -6.86
CA HIS A 96 -2.99 3.16 -7.47
C HIS A 96 -3.73 2.10 -6.64
N CYS A 97 -3.99 2.41 -5.37
CA CYS A 97 -4.22 1.40 -4.34
C CYS A 97 -5.49 0.58 -4.55
N THR A 98 -6.59 1.20 -4.98
CA THR A 98 -7.84 0.48 -5.25
C THR A 98 -7.67 -0.59 -6.33
N ALA A 99 -6.90 -0.30 -7.38
CA ALA A 99 -6.59 -1.28 -8.44
C ALA A 99 -5.72 -2.42 -7.89
N ARG A 100 -4.66 -2.10 -7.14
CA ARG A 100 -3.76 -3.12 -6.55
C ARG A 100 -4.48 -4.02 -5.55
N LEU A 101 -5.35 -3.46 -4.70
CA LEU A 101 -6.16 -4.24 -3.78
C LEU A 101 -7.15 -5.16 -4.52
N ALA A 102 -7.74 -4.70 -5.63
CA ALA A 102 -8.62 -5.52 -6.45
C ALA A 102 -7.87 -6.66 -7.17
N GLU A 103 -6.66 -6.40 -7.68
CA GLU A 103 -5.79 -7.43 -8.26
C GLU A 103 -5.41 -8.48 -7.21
N MET A 104 -5.01 -8.08 -6.00
CA MET A 104 -4.66 -9.00 -4.92
C MET A 104 -5.85 -9.86 -4.49
N LEU A 105 -7.07 -9.29 -4.43
CA LEU A 105 -8.30 -10.04 -4.15
C LEU A 105 -8.63 -11.04 -5.26
N SER A 106 -8.44 -10.65 -6.52
CA SER A 106 -8.67 -11.54 -7.68
C SER A 106 -7.67 -12.70 -7.67
N GLU A 107 -6.38 -12.41 -7.49
CA GLU A 107 -5.31 -13.40 -7.33
C GLU A 107 -5.62 -14.37 -6.18
N PHE A 108 -6.10 -13.84 -5.04
CA PHE A 108 -6.49 -14.65 -3.90
C PHE A 108 -7.68 -15.57 -4.20
N SER A 109 -8.71 -15.05 -4.87
CA SER A 109 -9.86 -15.83 -5.32
C SER A 109 -9.44 -16.97 -6.24
N ASP A 110 -8.62 -16.67 -7.24
CA ASP A 110 -8.11 -17.67 -8.19
C ASP A 110 -7.24 -18.72 -7.48
N ASN A 111 -6.41 -18.32 -6.51
CA ASN A 111 -5.58 -19.23 -5.71
C ASN A 111 -6.40 -20.11 -4.76
N LEU A 112 -7.58 -19.66 -4.32
CA LEU A 112 -8.50 -20.46 -3.53
C LEU A 112 -9.29 -21.44 -4.41
N GLN A 113 -9.80 -20.99 -5.56
CA GLN A 113 -10.59 -21.79 -6.48
C GLN A 113 -9.77 -22.77 -7.31
N GLY A 114 -8.52 -22.43 -7.63
CA GLY A 114 -7.59 -23.22 -8.42
C GLY A 114 -7.00 -24.42 -7.67
N GLN A 115 -7.30 -24.57 -6.37
CA GLN A 115 -7.05 -25.84 -5.70
C GLN A 115 -8.19 -26.81 -6.03
N PRO A 116 -7.89 -27.95 -6.69
CA PRO A 116 -8.79 -29.08 -6.59
C PRO A 116 -9.04 -29.32 -5.10
N LEU A 117 -10.22 -29.79 -4.69
CA LEU A 117 -10.33 -30.52 -3.42
C LEU A 117 -9.19 -31.53 -3.48
N LYS A 118 -8.10 -31.28 -2.75
CA LYS A 118 -6.90 -32.11 -2.86
C LYS A 118 -7.41 -33.52 -2.67
N ALA A 119 -7.28 -34.34 -3.72
CA ALA A 119 -7.22 -35.77 -3.53
C ALA A 119 -5.99 -35.93 -2.64
N THR A 120 -6.21 -36.04 -1.34
CA THR A 120 -5.20 -36.33 -0.33
C THR A 120 -4.72 -37.75 -0.56
N THR A 121 -4.17 -38.04 -1.74
CA THR A 121 -3.51 -39.31 -2.04
C THR A 121 -4.39 -40.55 -1.80
N THR A 122 -5.70 -40.34 -1.63
CA THR A 122 -6.70 -41.34 -1.27
C THR A 122 -7.56 -41.60 -2.49
N GLU A 123 -7.73 -42.89 -2.78
CA GLU A 123 -8.56 -43.39 -3.85
C GLU A 123 -9.97 -42.76 -3.74
N PHE A 124 -10.67 -42.59 -4.86
CA PHE A 124 -11.95 -41.88 -4.92
C PHE A 124 -12.96 -42.43 -3.88
N LEU A 125 -13.67 -41.55 -3.17
CA LEU A 125 -14.62 -41.83 -2.07
C LEU A 125 -14.06 -42.41 -0.77
N MET A 126 -12.75 -42.69 -0.65
CA MET A 126 -12.22 -43.35 0.56
C MET A 126 -12.31 -42.50 1.82
N ASP A 127 -12.08 -41.19 1.71
CA ASP A 127 -12.22 -40.25 2.84
C ASP A 127 -13.67 -40.19 3.31
N GLU A 128 -14.63 -40.10 2.37
CA GLU A 128 -16.06 -40.11 2.66
C GLU A 128 -16.50 -41.43 3.31
N ILE A 129 -16.05 -42.57 2.78
CA ILE A 129 -16.37 -43.90 3.32
C ILE A 129 -15.84 -44.05 4.74
N LYS A 130 -14.58 -43.65 4.99
CA LYS A 130 -13.96 -43.72 6.31
C LYS A 130 -14.74 -42.90 7.34
N ILE A 131 -15.08 -41.66 7.01
CA ILE A 131 -15.79 -40.76 7.92
C ILE A 131 -17.24 -41.23 8.14
N LEU A 132 -17.90 -41.77 7.11
CA LEU A 132 -19.22 -42.37 7.24
C LEU A 132 -19.20 -43.59 8.16
N ASP A 133 -18.14 -44.40 8.12
CA ASP A 133 -17.95 -45.54 9.03
C ASP A 133 -17.76 -45.10 10.49
N GLU A 134 -16.93 -44.07 10.71
CA GLU A 134 -16.68 -43.48 12.05
C GLU A 134 -17.92 -42.77 12.63
N CYS A 135 -18.78 -42.21 11.77
CA CYS A 135 -20.01 -41.50 12.15
C CYS A 135 -21.26 -42.39 12.22
N LYS A 136 -21.11 -43.72 12.14
CA LYS A 136 -22.24 -44.65 12.25
C LYS A 136 -23.00 -44.45 13.56
N CYS A 137 -24.30 -44.20 13.46
CA CYS A 137 -25.19 -44.14 14.61
C CYS A 137 -26.18 -45.32 14.60
N VAL A 138 -26.73 -45.65 15.77
CA VAL A 138 -27.86 -46.59 15.86
C VAL A 138 -29.11 -45.87 15.34
N GLY A 139 -29.38 -46.03 14.04
CA GLY A 139 -30.44 -45.32 13.34
C GLY A 139 -30.94 -46.06 12.12
N LEU A 140 -31.94 -45.48 11.44
CA LEU A 140 -32.46 -46.02 10.20
C LEU A 140 -31.41 -45.96 9.09
N PRO A 141 -31.35 -46.98 8.21
CA PRO A 141 -30.53 -46.90 7.01
C PRO A 141 -31.01 -45.77 6.09
N ASN A 142 -30.14 -45.31 5.17
CA ASN A 142 -30.38 -44.23 4.19
C ASN A 142 -30.27 -42.78 4.71
N PHE A 143 -30.04 -42.55 6.00
CA PHE A 143 -29.73 -41.21 6.49
C PHE A 143 -28.23 -40.94 6.44
N ILE A 144 -27.85 -39.79 5.88
CA ILE A 144 -26.47 -39.31 5.93
C ILE A 144 -26.28 -38.54 7.24
N PRO A 145 -25.37 -38.97 8.13
CA PRO A 145 -25.12 -38.26 9.38
C PRO A 145 -24.60 -36.84 9.11
N ARG A 146 -25.26 -35.82 9.67
CA ARG A 146 -24.78 -34.43 9.62
C ARG A 146 -23.37 -34.27 10.20
N SER A 147 -23.03 -35.06 11.22
CA SER A 147 -21.68 -35.09 11.82
C SER A 147 -20.61 -35.48 10.80
N ALA A 148 -20.88 -36.43 9.91
CA ALA A 148 -19.96 -36.83 8.85
C ALA A 148 -19.72 -35.68 7.86
N PHE A 149 -20.79 -34.97 7.49
CA PHE A 149 -20.68 -33.78 6.62
C PHE A 149 -19.80 -32.70 7.26
N LEU A 150 -20.05 -32.36 8.52
CA LEU A 150 -19.28 -31.34 9.24
C LEU A 150 -17.82 -31.76 9.44
N ALA A 151 -17.54 -33.04 9.67
CA ALA A 151 -16.18 -33.56 9.80
C ALA A 151 -15.39 -33.38 8.48
N ILE A 152 -15.98 -33.73 7.33
CA ILE A 152 -15.35 -33.53 6.02
C ILE A 152 -15.16 -32.03 5.74
N LEU A 153 -16.20 -31.22 6.00
CA LEU A 153 -16.12 -29.78 5.82
C LEU A 153 -14.98 -29.17 6.66
N SER A 154 -14.86 -29.54 7.93
CA SER A 154 -13.77 -29.07 8.81
C SER A 154 -12.40 -29.41 8.23
N GLN A 155 -12.18 -30.64 7.75
CA GLN A 155 -10.92 -31.04 7.11
C GLN A 155 -10.57 -30.18 5.89
N HIS A 156 -11.56 -29.82 5.07
CA HIS A 156 -11.36 -28.91 3.95
C HIS A 156 -11.00 -27.49 4.40
N VAL A 157 -11.70 -26.96 5.40
CA VAL A 157 -11.41 -25.62 5.96
C VAL A 157 -10.02 -25.58 6.59
N ASP A 158 -9.63 -26.62 7.33
CA ASP A 158 -8.28 -26.75 7.89
C ASP A 158 -7.21 -26.73 6.80
N GLY A 159 -7.47 -27.36 5.65
CA GLY A 159 -6.59 -27.36 4.49
C GLY A 159 -6.34 -25.99 3.85
N ILE A 160 -7.23 -25.00 4.08
CA ILE A 160 -7.09 -23.64 3.55
C ILE A 160 -6.81 -22.58 4.61
N HIS A 161 -6.85 -22.92 5.91
CA HIS A 161 -6.79 -21.97 7.02
C HIS A 161 -5.63 -20.95 6.93
N THR A 162 -4.46 -21.38 6.46
CA THR A 162 -3.29 -20.50 6.36
C THR A 162 -3.43 -19.42 5.27
N LYS A 163 -4.16 -19.70 4.19
CA LYS A 163 -4.22 -18.82 3.02
C LYS A 163 -4.91 -17.48 3.29
N PRO A 164 -6.13 -17.42 3.87
CA PRO A 164 -6.74 -16.14 4.26
C PRO A 164 -5.85 -15.29 5.16
N VAL A 165 -5.14 -15.94 6.10
CA VAL A 165 -4.25 -15.28 7.06
C VAL A 165 -3.02 -14.71 6.37
N GLU A 166 -2.41 -15.43 5.43
CA GLU A 166 -1.30 -14.93 4.62
C GLU A 166 -1.73 -13.80 3.70
N PHE A 167 -2.90 -13.91 3.08
CA PHE A 167 -3.47 -12.89 2.22
C PHE A 167 -3.65 -11.56 2.97
N ILE A 168 -4.29 -11.58 4.14
CA ILE A 168 -4.52 -10.34 4.89
C ILE A 168 -3.22 -9.70 5.38
N LYS A 169 -2.19 -10.51 5.70
CA LYS A 169 -0.85 -10.00 6.03
C LYS A 169 -0.20 -9.29 4.84
N LYS A 170 -0.24 -9.89 3.64
CA LYS A 170 0.29 -9.31 2.39
C LYS A 170 -0.35 -7.95 2.09
N ILE A 171 -1.67 -7.83 2.32
CA ILE A 171 -2.41 -6.57 2.14
C ILE A 171 -1.94 -5.50 3.12
N TRP A 172 -1.78 -5.83 4.39
CA TRP A 172 -1.30 -4.86 5.38
C TRP A 172 0.15 -4.43 5.15
N ASP A 173 1.00 -5.35 4.67
CA ASP A 173 2.38 -5.02 4.28
C ASP A 173 2.41 -4.01 3.12
N TYR A 174 1.50 -4.17 2.15
CA TYR A 174 1.32 -3.19 1.08
C TYR A 174 0.80 -1.84 1.59
N ILE A 175 -0.21 -1.83 2.47
CA ILE A 175 -0.76 -0.59 3.06
C ILE A 175 0.30 0.14 3.89
N GLU A 176 1.18 -0.57 4.59
CA GLU A 176 2.29 0.03 5.35
C GLU A 176 3.26 0.80 4.44
N VAL A 177 3.56 0.27 3.26
CA VAL A 177 4.38 0.96 2.24
C VAL A 177 3.69 2.24 1.77
N VAL A 178 2.41 2.15 1.40
CA VAL A 178 1.61 3.32 0.97
C VAL A 178 1.57 4.39 2.06
N LEU A 179 1.25 4.00 3.30
CA LEU A 179 1.18 4.90 4.44
C LEU A 179 2.51 5.61 4.68
N SER A 180 3.62 4.86 4.63
CA SER A 180 4.96 5.41 4.83
C SER A 180 5.31 6.45 3.77
N SER A 181 4.98 6.19 2.50
CA SER A 181 5.24 7.11 1.40
C SER A 181 4.41 8.40 1.50
N VAL A 182 3.12 8.29 1.86
CA VAL A 182 2.27 9.48 2.10
C VAL A 182 2.81 10.30 3.26
N ILE A 183 3.17 9.67 4.38
CA ILE A 183 3.73 10.35 5.54
C ILE A 183 5.01 11.09 5.17
N ILE A 184 5.92 10.46 4.42
CA ILE A 184 7.19 11.08 4.01
C ILE A 184 6.91 12.35 3.21
N LYS A 185 6.07 12.26 2.18
CA LYS A 185 5.72 13.38 1.30
C LYS A 185 5.09 14.54 2.09
N GLN A 186 4.13 14.24 2.96
CA GLN A 186 3.41 15.26 3.72
C GLN A 186 4.23 15.89 4.86
N SER A 187 5.35 15.26 5.25
CA SER A 187 6.24 15.75 6.31
C SER A 187 7.64 16.10 5.81
N GLU A 188 7.84 16.32 4.50
CA GLU A 188 9.14 16.72 3.92
C GLU A 188 9.70 17.99 4.56
N ASN A 189 8.82 18.93 4.89
CA ASN A 189 9.18 20.19 5.55
C ASN A 189 9.47 20.03 7.05
N PHE A 190 9.25 18.86 7.64
CA PHE A 190 9.44 18.65 9.08
C PHE A 190 10.25 17.38 9.37
N PRO A 191 11.53 17.33 8.94
CA PRO A 191 12.39 16.16 9.17
C PRO A 191 12.51 15.76 10.66
N GLN A 192 12.39 16.72 11.57
CA GLN A 192 12.46 16.52 13.02
C GLN A 192 11.37 15.59 13.59
N ILE A 193 10.18 15.55 12.96
CA ILE A 193 9.05 14.72 13.41
C ILE A 193 8.87 13.44 12.61
N GLN A 194 9.55 13.31 11.48
CA GLN A 194 9.43 12.13 10.61
C GLN A 194 9.69 10.83 11.35
N SER A 195 10.69 10.80 12.25
CA SER A 195 10.99 9.61 13.05
C SER A 195 9.83 9.22 13.98
N SER A 196 9.18 10.20 14.60
CA SER A 196 8.03 9.99 15.49
C SER A 196 6.81 9.52 14.71
N ILE A 197 6.47 10.20 13.61
CA ILE A 197 5.31 9.84 12.79
C ILE A 197 5.51 8.47 12.15
N LYS A 198 6.73 8.15 11.69
CA LYS A 198 7.06 6.80 11.18
C LYS A 198 6.91 5.73 12.26
N ARG A 199 7.33 6.01 13.50
CA ARG A 199 7.16 5.06 14.61
C ARG A 199 5.68 4.84 14.95
N ALA A 200 4.89 5.92 15.06
CA ALA A 200 3.45 5.84 15.26
C ALA A 200 2.76 5.05 14.16
N ALA A 201 3.13 5.29 12.89
CA ALA A 201 2.59 4.56 11.75
C ALA A 201 2.90 3.06 11.81
N ARG A 202 4.13 2.66 12.16
CA ARG A 202 4.49 1.24 12.34
C ARG A 202 3.73 0.58 13.48
N ASN A 203 3.56 1.29 14.60
CA ASN A 203 2.76 0.80 15.74
C ASN A 203 1.30 0.59 15.32
N LEU A 204 0.72 1.56 14.60
CA LEU A 204 -0.62 1.47 14.04
C LEU A 204 -0.74 0.27 13.08
N MET A 205 0.19 0.11 12.14
CA MET A 205 0.17 -1.00 11.17
C MET A 205 0.25 -2.35 11.87
N SER A 206 1.14 -2.48 12.87
CA SER A 206 1.30 -3.71 13.64
C SER A 206 -0.01 -4.09 14.35
N LYS A 207 -0.65 -3.12 15.02
CA LYS A 207 -1.93 -3.29 15.70
C LYS A 207 -3.06 -3.69 14.75
N MET A 208 -3.17 -3.01 13.60
CA MET A 208 -4.20 -3.29 12.61
C MET A 208 -3.99 -4.68 11.97
N LYS A 209 -2.73 -5.04 11.67
CA LYS A 209 -2.37 -6.36 11.13
C LYS A 209 -2.73 -7.48 12.11
N GLU A 210 -2.42 -7.33 13.39
CA GLU A 210 -2.77 -8.31 14.43
C GLU A 210 -4.29 -8.48 14.57
N GLN A 211 -5.03 -7.36 14.67
CA GLN A 211 -6.50 -7.39 14.75
C GLN A 211 -7.13 -8.07 13.53
N SER A 212 -6.60 -7.79 12.34
CA SER A 212 -7.06 -8.42 11.12
C SER A 212 -6.75 -9.90 11.06
N VAL A 213 -5.58 -10.35 11.49
CA VAL A 213 -5.28 -11.79 11.56
C VAL A 213 -6.28 -12.49 12.48
N ASN A 214 -6.54 -11.96 13.67
CA ASN A 214 -7.51 -12.55 14.61
C ASN A 214 -8.91 -12.62 13.98
N ARG A 215 -9.37 -11.53 13.37
CA ARG A 215 -10.69 -11.49 12.73
C ARG A 215 -10.81 -12.45 11.55
N VAL A 216 -9.77 -12.58 10.74
CA VAL A 216 -9.76 -13.53 9.62
C VAL A 216 -9.78 -14.97 10.11
N THR A 217 -9.03 -15.29 11.16
CA THR A 217 -9.09 -16.60 11.81
C THR A 217 -10.51 -16.91 12.29
N GLU A 218 -11.18 -15.95 12.94
CA GLU A 218 -12.59 -16.13 13.34
C GLU A 218 -13.52 -16.41 12.15
N ILE A 219 -13.34 -15.69 11.03
CA ILE A 219 -14.15 -15.92 9.81
C ILE A 219 -13.97 -17.35 9.30
N VAL A 220 -12.73 -17.85 9.26
CA VAL A 220 -12.43 -19.22 8.81
C VAL A 220 -13.00 -20.25 9.78
N GLU A 221 -12.84 -20.06 11.08
CA GLU A 221 -13.38 -20.98 12.11
C GLU A 221 -14.91 -21.04 12.09
N MET A 222 -15.60 -19.94 11.79
CA MET A 222 -17.06 -19.93 11.67
C MET A 222 -17.58 -20.85 10.55
N GLU A 223 -16.84 -21.00 9.44
CA GLU A 223 -17.23 -21.90 8.35
C GLU A 223 -17.20 -23.39 8.73
N LYS A 224 -16.53 -23.76 9.83
CA LYS A 224 -16.51 -25.14 10.33
C LYS A 224 -17.77 -25.52 11.10
N LEU A 225 -18.50 -24.54 11.63
CA LEU A 225 -19.54 -24.76 12.63
C LEU A 225 -20.92 -25.02 12.04
N THR A 226 -21.16 -24.63 10.78
CA THR A 226 -22.50 -24.71 10.18
C THR A 226 -22.46 -25.02 8.69
N ASP A 227 -23.41 -25.83 8.25
CA ASP A 227 -23.65 -26.29 6.88
C ASP A 227 -24.81 -25.52 6.20
N TYR A 228 -25.11 -24.31 6.69
CA TYR A 228 -26.22 -23.49 6.20
C TYR A 228 -25.88 -22.72 4.92
N THR A 229 -26.83 -22.65 3.98
CA THR A 229 -26.76 -21.77 2.81
C THR A 229 -28.15 -21.40 2.30
N CYS A 230 -28.32 -20.12 1.95
CA CYS A 230 -29.46 -19.63 1.17
C CYS A 230 -29.16 -19.56 -0.34
N ASN A 231 -27.98 -19.99 -0.78
CA ASN A 231 -27.59 -19.90 -2.18
C ASN A 231 -28.42 -20.90 -3.01
N PRO A 232 -29.28 -20.44 -3.95
CA PRO A 232 -30.12 -21.32 -4.75
C PRO A 232 -29.30 -22.28 -5.63
N ASP A 233 -28.07 -21.92 -5.99
CA ASP A 233 -27.19 -22.74 -6.82
C ASP A 233 -26.71 -24.00 -6.12
N TYR A 234 -26.79 -24.08 -4.78
CA TYR A 234 -26.43 -25.30 -4.05
C TYR A 234 -27.27 -26.49 -4.51
N MET A 235 -28.61 -26.34 -4.49
CA MET A 235 -29.52 -27.43 -4.86
C MET A 235 -29.39 -27.78 -6.33
N LYS A 236 -29.20 -26.78 -7.20
CA LYS A 236 -28.96 -26.99 -8.63
C LYS A 236 -27.69 -27.81 -8.86
N SER A 237 -26.56 -27.36 -8.31
CA SER A 237 -25.26 -28.02 -8.49
C SER A 237 -25.24 -29.43 -7.91
N TRP A 238 -25.84 -29.64 -6.74
CA TRP A 238 -25.96 -30.96 -6.14
C TRP A 238 -26.86 -31.91 -6.95
N THR A 239 -28.00 -31.43 -7.46
CA THR A 239 -28.93 -32.25 -8.27
C THR A 239 -28.29 -32.70 -9.58
N GLU A 240 -27.61 -31.77 -10.29
CA GLU A 240 -26.87 -32.07 -11.52
C GLU A 240 -25.80 -33.15 -11.28
N LYS A 241 -25.05 -33.04 -10.18
CA LYS A 241 -24.01 -33.99 -9.79
C LYS A 241 -24.55 -35.36 -9.37
N THR A 242 -25.67 -35.37 -8.66
CA THR A 242 -26.28 -36.61 -8.14
C THR A 242 -27.03 -37.39 -9.22
N ALA A 243 -27.38 -36.77 -10.35
CA ALA A 243 -28.02 -37.45 -11.48
C ALA A 243 -27.20 -38.63 -12.06
N LEU A 244 -25.87 -38.63 -11.86
CA LEU A 244 -24.98 -39.71 -12.29
C LEU A 244 -24.87 -40.86 -11.28
N GLN A 245 -25.43 -40.74 -10.08
CA GLN A 245 -25.27 -41.71 -8.99
C GLN A 245 -25.67 -43.12 -9.42
N GLN A 246 -26.84 -43.30 -10.04
CA GLN A 246 -27.28 -44.64 -10.46
C GLN A 246 -26.32 -45.27 -11.48
N LYS A 247 -25.86 -44.49 -12.46
CA LYS A 247 -24.88 -44.95 -13.46
C LYS A 247 -23.54 -45.32 -12.81
N PHE A 248 -23.11 -44.54 -11.84
CA PHE A 248 -21.91 -44.81 -11.06
C PHE A 248 -22.02 -46.14 -10.30
N ILE A 249 -23.13 -46.37 -9.57
CA ILE A 249 -23.32 -47.61 -8.81
C ILE A 249 -23.37 -48.85 -9.73
N THR A 250 -24.08 -48.76 -10.86
CA THR A 250 -24.10 -49.83 -11.87
C THR A 250 -22.70 -50.10 -12.43
N ALA A 251 -21.90 -49.07 -12.72
CA ALA A 251 -20.54 -49.23 -13.20
C ALA A 251 -19.61 -49.92 -12.19
N VAL A 252 -19.81 -49.66 -10.88
CA VAL A 252 -19.00 -50.28 -9.81
C VAL A 252 -19.39 -51.74 -9.58
N LEU A 253 -20.69 -52.05 -9.46
CA LEU A 253 -21.16 -53.33 -8.93
C LEU A 253 -21.76 -54.29 -9.97
N GLU A 254 -22.36 -53.76 -11.04
CA GLU A 254 -23.22 -54.53 -11.95
C GLU A 254 -22.61 -54.71 -13.35
N ASP A 255 -21.67 -53.85 -13.75
CA ASP A 255 -21.07 -53.89 -15.08
C ASP A 255 -20.16 -55.10 -15.28
N LEU A 256 -20.55 -55.97 -16.21
CA LEU A 256 -19.81 -57.18 -16.60
C LEU A 256 -18.40 -56.87 -17.13
N LYS A 257 -18.20 -55.69 -17.73
CA LYS A 257 -16.88 -55.26 -18.24
C LYS A 257 -15.93 -54.85 -17.13
N LYS A 258 -16.42 -54.63 -15.91
CA LYS A 258 -15.65 -54.22 -14.74
C LYS A 258 -14.69 -53.06 -15.07
N PRO A 259 -15.22 -51.90 -15.50
CA PRO A 259 -14.37 -50.75 -15.85
C PRO A 259 -13.50 -50.33 -14.66
N GLU A 260 -12.23 -50.01 -14.93
CA GLU A 260 -11.30 -49.52 -13.90
C GLU A 260 -11.55 -48.05 -13.55
N TYR A 261 -12.04 -47.27 -14.53
CA TYR A 261 -12.28 -45.84 -14.41
C TYR A 261 -13.71 -45.46 -14.76
N PHE A 262 -14.19 -44.38 -14.16
CA PHE A 262 -15.49 -43.76 -14.45
C PHE A 262 -15.31 -42.25 -14.67
N SER A 263 -15.91 -41.71 -15.73
CA SER A 263 -15.82 -40.28 -16.01
C SER A 263 -16.88 -39.51 -15.22
N LEU A 264 -16.43 -38.52 -14.44
CA LEU A 264 -17.29 -37.63 -13.64
C LEU A 264 -17.02 -36.16 -13.95
N ASP A 265 -18.11 -35.42 -14.17
CA ASP A 265 -18.05 -33.99 -14.41
C ASP A 265 -17.50 -33.23 -13.20
N GLY A 266 -16.37 -32.56 -13.41
CA GLY A 266 -15.62 -31.82 -12.40
C GLY A 266 -14.61 -32.66 -11.60
N PHE A 267 -14.49 -33.96 -11.87
CA PHE A 267 -13.49 -34.84 -11.25
C PHE A 267 -12.60 -35.58 -12.27
N GLY A 268 -13.01 -35.62 -13.55
CA GLY A 268 -12.30 -36.35 -14.59
C GLY A 268 -12.55 -37.86 -14.48
N ASN A 269 -11.58 -38.65 -14.93
CA ASN A 269 -11.64 -40.11 -14.82
C ASN A 269 -11.20 -40.53 -13.41
N VAL A 270 -12.14 -41.01 -12.60
CA VAL A 270 -11.87 -41.51 -11.25
C VAL A 270 -11.70 -43.02 -11.29
N GLU A 271 -10.73 -43.55 -10.56
CA GLU A 271 -10.60 -45.00 -10.35
C GLU A 271 -11.75 -45.50 -9.49
N ILE A 272 -12.33 -46.65 -9.83
CA ILE A 272 -13.48 -47.24 -9.12
C ILE A 272 -13.28 -48.71 -8.73
N SER A 273 -12.17 -49.32 -9.12
CA SER A 273 -11.89 -50.74 -8.89
C SER A 273 -11.86 -51.11 -7.41
N HIS A 274 -11.26 -50.25 -6.58
CA HIS A 274 -11.14 -50.42 -5.13
C HIS A 274 -12.50 -50.38 -4.42
N LEU A 275 -13.52 -49.77 -5.04
CA LEU A 275 -14.84 -49.59 -4.43
C LEU A 275 -15.72 -50.86 -4.44
N ARG A 276 -15.33 -51.89 -5.20
CA ARG A 276 -16.11 -53.13 -5.40
C ARG A 276 -16.26 -53.98 -4.14
N ILE A 277 -15.41 -53.73 -3.13
CA ILE A 277 -15.49 -54.41 -1.83
C ILE A 277 -16.63 -53.88 -0.96
N TYR A 278 -17.18 -52.70 -1.30
CA TYR A 278 -18.24 -52.05 -0.54
C TYR A 278 -19.61 -52.37 -1.14
N HIS A 279 -20.63 -52.36 -0.26
CA HIS A 279 -22.01 -52.61 -0.64
C HIS A 279 -22.67 -51.35 -1.20
N ALA A 280 -23.69 -51.52 -2.05
CA ALA A 280 -24.33 -50.44 -2.81
C ALA A 280 -24.80 -49.26 -1.95
N HIS A 281 -25.36 -49.54 -0.77
CA HIS A 281 -25.89 -48.53 0.14
C HIS A 281 -24.82 -47.54 0.62
N LEU A 282 -23.67 -48.05 1.10
CA LEU A 282 -22.56 -47.22 1.54
C LEU A 282 -21.97 -46.40 0.39
N LEU A 283 -21.88 -46.99 -0.80
CA LEU A 283 -21.40 -46.28 -2.00
C LEU A 283 -22.34 -45.15 -2.41
N GLN A 284 -23.67 -45.35 -2.33
CA GLN A 284 -24.65 -44.30 -2.58
C GLN A 284 -24.49 -43.15 -1.59
N GLN A 285 -24.33 -43.44 -0.29
CA GLN A 285 -24.12 -42.43 0.75
C GLN A 285 -22.81 -41.66 0.57
N ALA A 286 -21.71 -42.35 0.30
CA ALA A 286 -20.40 -41.74 0.07
C ALA A 286 -20.42 -40.84 -1.18
N PHE A 287 -21.05 -41.31 -2.26
CA PHE A 287 -21.21 -40.52 -3.47
C PHE A 287 -22.05 -39.26 -3.22
N ASP A 288 -23.22 -39.40 -2.57
CA ASP A 288 -24.07 -38.24 -2.25
C ASP A 288 -23.33 -37.24 -1.35
N MET A 289 -22.60 -37.74 -0.34
CA MET A 289 -21.75 -36.90 0.53
C MET A 289 -20.72 -36.12 -0.27
N LYS A 290 -19.98 -36.78 -1.18
CA LYS A 290 -18.97 -36.14 -2.03
C LYS A 290 -19.57 -35.02 -2.85
N MET A 291 -20.74 -35.26 -3.46
CA MET A 291 -21.43 -34.28 -4.28
C MET A 291 -21.93 -33.09 -3.46
N ARG A 292 -22.51 -33.34 -2.27
CA ARG A 292 -22.94 -32.26 -1.35
C ARG A 292 -21.78 -31.38 -0.91
N ILE A 293 -20.69 -31.98 -0.43
CA ILE A 293 -19.49 -31.26 -0.01
C ILE A 293 -18.92 -30.46 -1.17
N THR A 294 -18.82 -31.05 -2.36
CA THR A 294 -18.28 -30.34 -3.54
C THR A 294 -19.13 -29.15 -3.95
N SER A 295 -20.45 -29.27 -3.91
CA SER A 295 -21.38 -28.17 -4.21
C SER A 295 -21.33 -27.08 -3.13
N TYR A 296 -21.26 -27.47 -1.86
CA TYR A 296 -21.20 -26.53 -0.74
C TYR A 296 -19.85 -25.80 -0.66
N TRP A 297 -18.75 -26.50 -0.93
CA TRP A 297 -17.39 -25.99 -0.82
C TRP A 297 -17.15 -24.76 -1.69
N LYS A 298 -17.71 -24.75 -2.91
CA LYS A 298 -17.65 -23.57 -3.79
C LYS A 298 -18.25 -22.32 -3.13
N ILE A 299 -19.36 -22.49 -2.42
CA ILE A 299 -20.05 -21.41 -1.70
C ILE A 299 -19.21 -20.94 -0.52
N VAL A 300 -18.60 -21.86 0.22
CA VAL A 300 -17.70 -21.53 1.35
C VAL A 300 -16.51 -20.70 0.86
N LEU A 301 -15.84 -21.13 -0.21
CA LEU A 301 -14.71 -20.39 -0.79
C LEU A 301 -15.11 -18.97 -1.22
N GLN A 302 -16.24 -18.83 -1.94
CA GLN A 302 -16.75 -17.53 -2.36
C GLN A 302 -17.08 -16.64 -1.16
N ARG A 303 -17.75 -17.19 -0.15
CA ARG A 303 -18.13 -16.47 1.06
C ARG A 303 -16.91 -15.98 1.85
N ILE A 304 -15.83 -16.77 1.92
CA ILE A 304 -14.57 -16.34 2.54
C ILE A 304 -14.01 -15.13 1.78
N VAL A 305 -13.92 -15.19 0.45
CA VAL A 305 -13.42 -14.07 -0.37
C VAL A 305 -14.27 -12.81 -0.17
N ASP A 306 -15.59 -12.93 -0.25
CA ASP A 306 -16.52 -11.80 -0.11
C ASP A 306 -16.43 -11.17 1.29
N ASN A 307 -16.38 -12.00 2.35
CA ASN A 307 -16.23 -11.51 3.72
C ASN A 307 -14.90 -10.77 3.93
N LEU A 308 -13.81 -11.29 3.37
CA LEU A 308 -12.50 -10.64 3.46
C LEU A 308 -12.47 -9.31 2.70
N ALA A 309 -13.09 -9.24 1.52
CA ALA A 309 -13.19 -8.00 0.77
C ALA A 309 -13.98 -6.93 1.55
N LEU A 310 -15.12 -7.30 2.12
CA LEU A 310 -15.93 -6.41 2.96
C LEU A 310 -15.18 -5.95 4.21
N TYR A 311 -14.55 -6.89 4.92
CA TYR A 311 -13.78 -6.60 6.12
C TYR A 311 -12.58 -5.69 5.81
N LEU A 312 -11.88 -5.94 4.71
CA LEU A 312 -10.74 -5.14 4.27
C LEU A 312 -11.16 -3.69 4.03
N GLN A 313 -12.20 -3.46 3.23
CA GLN A 313 -12.70 -2.11 2.94
C GLN A 313 -13.14 -1.38 4.21
N PHE A 314 -13.85 -2.07 5.10
CA PHE A 314 -14.23 -1.52 6.39
C PHE A 314 -13.00 -1.14 7.24
N SER A 315 -12.02 -2.02 7.31
CA SER A 315 -10.84 -1.85 8.17
C SER A 315 -9.92 -0.74 7.67
N VAL A 316 -9.72 -0.63 6.35
CA VAL A 316 -8.97 0.47 5.73
C VAL A 316 -9.67 1.80 5.97
N LYS A 317 -10.99 1.85 5.78
CA LYS A 317 -11.76 3.07 6.06
C LYS A 317 -11.69 3.48 7.52
N ASN A 318 -11.77 2.52 8.45
CA ASN A 318 -11.64 2.77 9.88
C ASN A 318 -10.21 3.23 10.27
N LEU A 319 -9.19 2.65 9.64
CA LEU A 319 -7.80 3.06 9.80
C LEU A 319 -7.62 4.54 9.46
N VAL A 320 -8.04 4.94 8.25
CA VAL A 320 -7.87 6.31 7.75
C VAL A 320 -8.72 7.32 8.54
N ASN A 321 -9.98 6.98 8.83
CA ASN A 321 -10.90 7.94 9.45
C ASN A 321 -10.73 8.09 10.96
N SER A 322 -10.44 7.00 11.66
CA SER A 322 -10.56 6.94 13.11
C SER A 322 -9.24 6.69 13.83
N GLN A 323 -8.40 5.78 13.32
CA GLN A 323 -7.21 5.31 14.04
C GLN A 323 -5.97 6.14 13.72
N PHE A 324 -5.78 6.54 12.45
CA PHE A 324 -4.59 7.25 11.99
C PHE A 324 -4.29 8.50 12.83
N GLN A 325 -5.22 9.46 12.86
CA GLN A 325 -5.05 10.68 13.64
C GLN A 325 -4.83 10.39 15.13
N LYS A 326 -5.60 9.47 15.71
CA LYS A 326 -5.50 9.16 17.15
C LYS A 326 -4.11 8.63 17.52
N GLU A 327 -3.57 7.70 16.74
CA GLU A 327 -2.27 7.10 17.01
C GLU A 327 -1.13 8.10 16.80
N ILE A 328 -1.17 8.89 15.72
CA ILE A 328 -0.16 9.92 15.47
C ILE A 328 -0.16 10.96 16.59
N VAL A 329 -1.33 11.47 17.00
CA VAL A 329 -1.42 12.47 18.08
C VAL A 329 -0.94 11.89 19.41
N ALA A 330 -1.33 10.66 19.75
CA ALA A 330 -0.90 10.00 20.98
C ALA A 330 0.63 9.90 21.06
N GLU A 331 1.28 9.46 19.97
CA GLU A 331 2.74 9.37 19.90
C GLU A 331 3.42 10.75 19.98
N MET A 332 2.86 11.76 19.32
CA MET A 332 3.47 13.09 19.23
C MET A 332 3.41 13.87 20.55
N VAL A 333 2.39 13.60 21.37
CA VAL A 333 2.19 14.25 22.68
C VAL A 333 2.83 13.47 23.82
N ASP A 334 3.12 12.17 23.66
CA ASP A 334 3.75 11.35 24.70
C ASP A 334 5.16 11.87 25.05
N PRO A 335 5.39 12.33 26.30
CA PRO A 335 6.72 12.77 26.74
C PRO A 335 7.76 11.66 26.68
N LYS A 336 7.35 10.39 26.88
CA LYS A 336 8.25 9.22 26.87
C LYS A 336 8.65 8.80 25.46
N ALA A 337 7.85 9.17 24.46
CA ALA A 337 8.14 9.00 23.04
C ALA A 337 9.16 10.05 22.51
N GLY A 338 9.70 10.91 23.37
CA GLY A 338 10.71 11.90 23.01
C GLY A 338 10.12 13.19 22.45
N GLY A 339 8.93 13.60 22.93
CA GLY A 339 8.38 14.95 22.76
C GLY A 339 8.31 15.44 21.32
N GLY A 340 7.47 14.82 20.49
CA GLY A 340 7.35 15.16 19.06
C GLY A 340 7.04 16.63 18.80
N ILE A 341 6.12 17.21 19.59
CA ILE A 341 5.80 18.65 19.54
C ILE A 341 7.00 19.51 19.95
N GLN A 342 7.76 19.10 20.97
CA GLN A 342 8.93 19.84 21.41
C GLN A 342 10.02 19.86 20.34
N ARG A 343 10.20 18.75 19.62
CA ARG A 343 11.10 18.69 18.46
C ARG A 343 10.67 19.59 17.31
N MET A 344 9.38 19.89 17.12
CA MET A 344 8.94 20.85 16.10
C MET A 344 9.38 22.28 16.38
N LEU A 345 9.64 22.62 17.64
CA LEU A 345 10.15 23.93 18.06
C LEU A 345 11.66 24.07 17.78
N GLU A 346 12.34 22.96 17.50
CA GLU A 346 13.78 22.94 17.22
C GLU A 346 13.99 22.80 15.71
N GLU A 347 14.74 23.73 15.12
CA GLU A 347 15.13 23.62 13.72
C GLU A 347 16.17 22.52 13.54
N SER A 348 16.00 21.66 12.52
CA SER A 348 17.03 20.67 12.25
C SER A 348 18.37 21.36 11.88
N PRO A 349 19.52 20.85 12.35
CA PRO A 349 20.81 21.51 12.11
C PRO A 349 21.13 21.78 10.63
N SER A 350 20.67 20.89 9.74
CA SER A 350 20.86 21.03 8.29
C SER A 350 20.02 22.16 7.69
N VAL A 351 18.77 22.31 8.13
CA VAL A 351 17.87 23.39 7.71
C VAL A 351 18.32 24.72 8.30
N ALA A 352 18.71 24.76 9.57
CA ALA A 352 19.27 25.95 10.21
C ALA A 352 20.52 26.45 9.48
N SER A 353 21.47 25.56 9.17
CA SER A 353 22.67 25.91 8.40
C SER A 353 22.34 26.42 6.99
N LYS A 354 21.37 25.79 6.29
CA LYS A 354 20.90 26.28 4.99
C LYS A 354 20.26 27.66 5.09
N ARG A 355 19.40 27.89 6.08
CA ARG A 355 18.73 29.18 6.32
C ARG A 355 19.75 30.28 6.57
N GLU A 356 20.72 30.01 7.43
CA GLU A 356 21.79 30.96 7.75
C GLU A 356 22.61 31.31 6.49
N LYS A 357 23.01 30.31 5.69
CA LYS A 357 23.72 30.53 4.43
C LYS A 357 22.91 31.38 3.45
N LEU A 358 21.62 31.11 3.30
CA LEU A 358 20.73 31.89 2.43
C LEU A 358 20.55 33.33 2.94
N LYS A 359 20.33 33.52 4.25
CA LYS A 359 20.24 34.86 4.86
C LYS A 359 21.53 35.66 4.65
N ASN A 360 22.69 35.04 4.86
CA ASN A 360 24.00 35.66 4.64
C ASN A 360 24.22 36.00 3.16
N SER A 361 23.87 35.10 2.24
CA SER A 361 23.96 35.33 0.80
C SER A 361 23.06 36.49 0.36
N ILE A 362 21.80 36.54 0.84
CA ILE A 362 20.87 37.64 0.53
C ILE A 362 21.40 38.97 1.06
N LYS A 363 21.96 38.99 2.28
CA LYS A 363 22.58 40.19 2.84
C LYS A 363 23.73 40.70 1.97
N LEU A 364 24.66 39.82 1.59
CA LEU A 364 25.80 40.16 0.73
C LEU A 364 25.36 40.62 -0.66
N LEU A 365 24.33 40.01 -1.24
CA LEU A 365 23.79 40.41 -2.54
C LEU A 365 23.13 41.78 -2.50
N LYS A 366 22.44 42.13 -1.41
CA LYS A 366 21.89 43.49 -1.18
C LYS A 366 23.02 44.52 -1.07
N GLU A 367 24.03 44.26 -0.24
CA GLU A 367 25.19 45.13 -0.10
C GLU A 367 25.92 45.31 -1.44
N SER A 368 26.08 44.23 -2.22
CA SER A 368 26.69 44.27 -3.55
C SER A 368 25.88 45.11 -4.54
N LYS A 369 24.54 45.02 -4.47
CA LYS A 369 23.63 45.82 -5.29
C LYS A 369 23.77 47.31 -4.98
N ASP A 370 23.82 47.68 -3.71
CA ASP A 370 23.96 49.08 -3.28
C ASP A 370 25.32 49.68 -3.73
N VAL A 371 26.39 48.88 -3.67
CA VAL A 371 27.71 49.27 -4.19
C VAL A 371 27.70 49.47 -5.70
N VAL A 372 27.07 48.54 -6.45
CA VAL A 372 26.93 48.66 -7.91
C VAL A 372 26.13 49.90 -8.29
N ALA A 373 25.02 50.18 -7.60
CA ALA A 373 24.23 51.40 -7.80
C ALA A 373 25.08 52.66 -7.58
N THR A 374 25.86 52.69 -6.49
CA THR A 374 26.75 53.82 -6.18
C THR A 374 27.80 54.05 -7.28
N ILE A 375 28.36 52.98 -7.85
CA ILE A 375 29.34 53.08 -8.96
C ILE A 375 28.68 53.57 -10.25
N VAL A 376 27.44 53.13 -10.53
CA VAL A 376 26.66 53.60 -11.69
C VAL A 376 26.36 55.10 -11.55
N ASP A 377 25.94 55.56 -10.37
CA ASP A 377 25.66 56.97 -10.09
C ASP A 377 26.91 57.86 -10.17
N GLN A 378 28.07 57.34 -9.78
CA GLN A 378 29.34 58.06 -9.92
C GLN A 378 29.80 58.15 -11.39
N ASN A 379 29.59 57.10 -12.19
CA ASN A 379 29.97 57.09 -13.60
C ASN A 379 29.06 57.97 -14.47
N SER A 380 27.78 58.11 -14.12
CA SER A 380 26.87 59.04 -14.81
C SER A 380 27.22 60.50 -14.50
N ALA A 381 27.65 60.81 -13.28
CA ALA A 381 28.10 62.17 -12.90
C ALA A 381 29.42 62.62 -13.56
N TYR A 382 30.26 61.69 -14.01
CA TYR A 382 31.51 61.99 -14.74
C TYR A 382 31.36 62.06 -16.26
N GLY A 383 30.22 61.60 -16.82
CA GLY A 383 29.94 61.66 -18.27
C GLY A 383 29.44 63.01 -18.78
N ASP A 384 29.02 63.91 -17.87
CA ASP A 384 28.44 65.23 -18.17
C ASP A 384 29.44 66.40 -17.94
N ARG A 385 30.76 66.14 -17.91
CA ARG A 385 31.82 67.16 -17.79
C ARG A 385 32.81 67.16 -18.93
#